data_AF-A0A3D5DG39-F1
#
_entry.id   AF-A0A3D5DG39-F1
#
_cell.length_a   1.000
_cell.length_b   1.000
_cell.length_c   1.000
_cell.angle_alpha   90.00
_cell.angle_beta   90.00
_cell.angle_gamma   90.00
#
_symmetry.space_group_name_H-M   'P 1'
#
loop_
_entity.id
_entity.type
_entity.pdbx_description
1 polymer ?
#
loop_
_entity_poly.entity_id
_entity_poly.type
_entity_poly.pdbx_seq_one_letter_code
_entity_poly.pdbx_strand_id
1 'polypeptide(L)'
;MMASSSTATVADGAAVDLQTEAYLRNRGLDPSIAASHGVSGTDGVISFAYVCDGALVNEKHRSLADGRWWQRGGGEKTFWNIDSIKAEGCADFPIVITEGEFDSLAALQAGWPRTMSCPDGAPSHSIPLDTEGRKYDYVHDALDLLDGEKDIVLAVDNDGPGHALL
;
A
#
# COMPACT_ATOMS: atom_id res chain seq x y z
N MET A 1 15.32 -13.37 -21.10
CA MET A 1 15.78 -11.98 -20.87
C MET A 1 15.04 -11.52 -19.63
N MET A 2 15.71 -11.46 -18.49
CA MET A 2 15.09 -10.99 -17.24
C MET A 2 14.90 -9.49 -17.40
N ALA A 3 13.65 -9.02 -17.48
CA ALA A 3 13.37 -7.59 -17.40
C ALA A 3 13.67 -7.15 -15.98
N SER A 4 14.66 -6.27 -15.82
CA SER A 4 14.89 -5.53 -14.59
C SER A 4 13.72 -4.56 -14.43
N SER A 5 12.69 -4.98 -13.69
CA SER A 5 11.59 -4.11 -13.28
C SER A 5 12.16 -3.09 -12.29
N SER A 6 12.21 -1.82 -12.70
CA SER A 6 12.53 -0.71 -11.80
C SER A 6 11.34 -0.51 -10.87
N THR A 7 11.42 -1.06 -9.66
CA THR A 7 10.46 -0.84 -8.59
C THR A 7 10.48 0.61 -8.15
N ALA A 8 9.28 1.16 -7.92
CA ALA A 8 9.02 2.54 -7.54
C ALA A 8 9.76 2.96 -6.25
N THR A 9 9.82 4.29 -6.09
CA THR A 9 10.70 5.11 -5.25
C THR A 9 11.01 4.58 -3.84
N VAL A 10 12.28 4.29 -3.61
CA VAL A 10 12.83 3.89 -2.31
C VAL A 10 13.03 5.14 -1.45
N ALA A 11 12.50 5.16 -0.22
CA ALA A 11 13.09 5.97 0.84
C ALA A 11 14.45 5.33 1.18
N ASP A 12 15.55 5.98 0.78
CA ASP A 12 16.92 5.48 0.99
C ASP A 12 17.09 4.81 2.36
N GLY A 13 17.44 3.51 2.37
CA GLY A 13 17.90 2.80 3.57
C GLY A 13 16.84 2.15 4.46
N ALA A 14 15.68 1.75 3.94
CA ALA A 14 14.72 0.93 4.69
C ALA A 14 15.36 -0.41 5.14
N ALA A 15 15.83 -0.45 6.39
CA ALA A 15 16.34 -1.65 7.02
C ALA A 15 15.18 -2.46 7.62
N VAL A 16 15.19 -3.77 7.40
CA VAL A 16 14.29 -4.74 8.04
C VAL A 16 15.12 -5.56 9.01
N ASP A 17 14.89 -5.40 10.31
CA ASP A 17 15.58 -6.20 11.32
C ASP A 17 15.15 -7.68 11.31
N LEU A 18 15.92 -8.54 11.99
CA LEU A 18 15.66 -9.99 12.02
C LEU A 18 14.27 -10.36 12.55
N GLN A 19 13.75 -9.57 13.49
CA GLN A 19 12.42 -9.79 14.06
C GLN A 19 11.34 -9.52 13.00
N THR A 20 11.48 -8.42 12.27
CA THR A 20 10.56 -8.04 11.20
C THR A 20 10.67 -9.00 10.02
N GLU A 21 11.88 -9.45 9.66
CA GLU A 21 12.06 -10.50 8.66
C GLU A 21 11.29 -11.77 9.03
N ALA A 22 11.44 -12.26 10.27
CA ALA A 22 10.73 -13.43 10.74
C ALA A 22 9.20 -13.23 10.69
N TYR A 23 8.74 -12.04 11.06
CA TYR A 23 7.32 -11.68 11.03
C TYR A 23 6.73 -11.65 9.61
N LEU A 24 7.48 -11.14 8.62
CA LEU A 24 7.12 -11.15 7.20
C LEU A 24 7.13 -12.58 6.65
N ARG A 25 8.18 -13.35 6.92
CA ARG A 25 8.29 -14.74 6.46
C ARG A 25 7.18 -15.64 7.02
N ASN A 26 6.76 -15.42 8.27
CA ASN A 26 5.61 -16.14 8.85
C ASN A 26 4.28 -15.83 8.14
N ARG A 27 4.21 -14.73 7.38
CA ARG A 27 3.08 -14.39 6.50
C ARG A 27 3.27 -14.86 5.05
N GLY A 28 4.36 -15.56 4.76
CA GLY A 28 4.72 -15.91 3.39
C GLY A 28 5.18 -14.72 2.54
N LEU A 29 5.58 -13.61 3.16
CA LEU A 29 6.08 -12.41 2.48
C LEU A 29 7.60 -12.38 2.48
N ASP A 30 8.20 -12.10 1.32
CA ASP A 30 9.63 -11.96 1.14
C ASP A 30 10.09 -10.60 1.69
N PRO A 31 11.00 -10.57 2.70
CA PRO A 31 11.49 -9.33 3.25
C PRO A 31 12.20 -8.41 2.26
N SER A 32 12.81 -8.96 1.21
CA SER A 32 13.49 -8.17 0.17
C SER A 32 12.49 -7.40 -0.71
N ILE A 33 11.35 -8.03 -1.02
CA ILE A 33 10.24 -7.36 -1.73
C ILE A 33 9.60 -6.30 -0.83
N ALA A 34 9.43 -6.59 0.45
CA ALA A 34 8.93 -5.58 1.39
C ALA A 34 9.88 -4.37 1.45
N ALA A 35 11.17 -4.60 1.64
CA ALA A 35 12.17 -3.53 1.70
C ALA A 35 12.22 -2.70 0.41
N SER A 36 12.09 -3.34 -0.77
CA SER A 36 12.09 -2.63 -2.06
C SER A 36 10.87 -1.73 -2.27
N HIS A 37 9.81 -1.89 -1.48
CA HIS A 37 8.59 -1.08 -1.52
C HIS A 37 8.46 -0.16 -0.30
N GLY A 38 9.57 0.18 0.35
CA GLY A 38 9.56 1.15 1.45
C GLY A 38 9.01 0.59 2.76
N VAL A 39 9.06 -0.73 2.96
CA VAL A 39 8.76 -1.35 4.24
C VAL A 39 10.03 -1.50 5.06
N SER A 40 10.02 -0.99 6.28
CA SER A 40 11.15 -1.07 7.22
C SER A 40 10.72 -1.70 8.55
N GLY A 41 11.70 -2.11 9.35
CA GLY A 41 11.47 -2.77 10.63
C GLY A 41 12.57 -2.52 11.63
N THR A 42 12.23 -1.98 12.80
CA THR A 42 13.15 -1.77 13.92
C THR A 42 12.41 -1.86 15.25
N ASP A 43 13.07 -2.43 16.26
CA ASP A 43 12.61 -2.46 17.66
C ASP A 43 11.16 -2.95 17.84
N GLY A 44 10.78 -4.00 17.10
CA GLY A 44 9.45 -4.59 17.18
C GLY A 44 8.35 -3.75 16.52
N VAL A 45 8.70 -2.84 15.63
CA VAL A 45 7.76 -2.04 14.81
C VAL A 45 8.07 -2.23 13.33
N ILE A 46 7.06 -2.61 12.56
CA ILE A 46 7.11 -2.58 11.09
C ILE A 46 6.47 -1.29 10.58
N SER A 47 7.10 -0.64 9.61
CA SER A 47 6.67 0.65 9.07
C SER A 47 6.52 0.59 7.56
N PHE A 48 5.49 1.25 7.04
CA PHE A 48 5.15 1.38 5.64
C PHE A 48 5.29 2.84 5.24
N ALA A 49 6.25 3.15 4.37
CA ALA A 49 6.45 4.48 3.83
C ALA A 49 5.41 4.78 2.75
N TYR A 50 4.69 5.90 2.87
CA TYR A 50 3.80 6.42 1.83
C TYR A 50 4.59 7.45 1.05
N VAL A 51 4.84 7.13 -0.22
CA VAL A 51 5.61 7.95 -1.14
C VAL A 51 4.72 8.36 -2.29
N CYS A 52 4.66 9.66 -2.54
CA CYS A 52 3.91 10.27 -3.64
C CYS A 52 4.87 11.19 -4.43
N ASP A 53 4.98 10.98 -5.73
CA ASP A 53 5.94 11.67 -6.61
C ASP A 53 7.38 11.62 -6.07
N GLY A 54 7.74 10.46 -5.50
CA GLY A 54 9.04 10.21 -4.91
C GLY A 54 9.31 10.90 -3.56
N ALA A 55 8.35 11.63 -3.00
CA ALA A 55 8.47 12.26 -1.68
C ALA A 55 7.78 11.44 -0.59
N LEU A 56 8.45 11.25 0.56
CA LEU A 56 7.84 10.64 1.75
C LEU A 56 6.79 11.59 2.36
N VAL A 57 5.51 11.27 2.19
CA VAL A 57 4.39 12.11 2.64
C VAL A 57 3.73 11.60 3.93
N ASN A 58 3.85 10.31 4.24
CA ASN A 58 3.33 9.70 5.46
C ASN A 58 4.08 8.39 5.80
N GLU A 59 3.90 7.92 7.02
CA GLU A 59 4.38 6.62 7.49
C GLU A 59 3.31 5.98 8.36
N LYS A 60 3.02 4.70 8.08
CA LYS A 60 2.09 3.89 8.89
C LYS A 60 2.86 2.78 9.55
N HIS A 61 2.65 2.62 10.84
CA HIS A 61 3.42 1.73 11.68
C HIS A 61 2.51 0.70 12.33
N ARG A 62 3.02 -0.52 12.49
CA ARG A 62 2.39 -1.58 13.24
C ARG A 62 3.35 -2.15 14.28
N SER A 63 2.87 -2.24 15.51
CA SER A 63 3.58 -2.95 16.57
C SER A 63 3.49 -4.45 16.33
N LEU A 64 4.64 -5.13 16.36
CA LEU A 64 4.73 -6.58 16.23
C LEU A 64 4.29 -7.31 17.51
N ALA A 65 4.24 -6.61 18.64
CA ALA A 65 3.89 -7.17 19.95
C ALA A 65 2.37 -7.31 20.15
N ASP A 66 1.60 -6.28 19.76
CA ASP A 66 0.15 -6.19 20.02
C ASP A 66 -0.67 -5.96 18.74
N GLY A 67 -0.03 -5.79 17.59
CA GLY A 67 -0.71 -5.57 16.31
C GLY A 67 -1.33 -4.19 16.16
N ARG A 68 -1.08 -3.25 17.08
CA ARG A 68 -1.63 -1.90 17.02
C ARG A 68 -1.05 -1.13 15.85
N TRP A 69 -1.91 -0.41 15.14
CA TRP A 69 -1.55 0.53 14.08
C TRP A 69 -1.51 1.98 14.57
N TRP A 70 -0.61 2.78 14.01
CA TRP A 70 -0.62 4.25 14.08
C TRP A 70 0.04 4.85 12.84
N GLN A 71 -0.14 6.15 12.63
CA GLN A 71 0.46 6.88 11.52
C GLN A 71 1.20 8.12 12.01
N ARG A 72 2.09 8.66 11.19
CA ARG A 72 2.75 9.94 11.44
C ARG A 72 1.71 11.06 11.55
N GLY A 73 1.79 11.82 12.65
CA GLY A 73 0.89 12.96 12.86
C GLY A 73 1.04 14.02 11.78
N GLY A 74 -0.06 14.38 11.13
CA GLY A 74 -0.08 15.36 10.03
C GLY A 74 0.46 14.84 8.69
N GLY A 75 0.68 13.53 8.56
CA GLY A 75 1.01 12.92 7.27
C GLY A 75 -0.14 13.01 6.28
N GLU A 76 0.21 13.05 4.99
CA GLU A 76 -0.77 13.08 3.90
C GLU A 76 -1.54 11.76 3.84
N LYS A 77 -2.85 11.85 3.56
CA LYS A 77 -3.67 10.66 3.34
C LYS A 77 -3.65 10.34 1.86
N THR A 78 -2.94 9.29 1.49
CA THR A 78 -2.83 8.81 0.10
C THR A 78 -2.78 7.28 0.06
N PHE A 79 -2.86 6.68 -1.12
CA PHE A 79 -2.65 5.24 -1.27
C PHE A 79 -1.20 4.86 -0.95
N TRP A 80 -1.00 3.73 -0.27
CA TRP A 80 0.35 3.17 -0.16
C TRP A 80 0.80 2.64 -1.53
N ASN A 81 2.04 2.94 -1.95
CA ASN A 81 2.59 2.56 -3.25
C ASN A 81 1.87 3.19 -4.48
N ILE A 82 1.31 4.40 -4.33
CA ILE A 82 0.59 5.11 -5.41
C ILE A 82 1.45 5.35 -6.67
N ASP A 83 2.75 5.58 -6.49
CA ASP A 83 3.69 5.79 -7.59
C ASP A 83 3.84 4.55 -8.51
N SER A 84 3.39 3.37 -8.07
CA SER A 84 3.40 2.14 -8.89
C SER A 84 2.55 2.26 -10.16
N ILE A 85 1.54 3.13 -10.17
CA ILE A 85 0.71 3.40 -11.35
C ILE A 85 1.56 3.99 -12.48
N LYS A 86 2.61 4.76 -12.14
CA LYS A 86 3.51 5.45 -13.07
C LYS A 86 4.70 4.59 -13.49
N ALA A 87 4.78 3.33 -13.04
CA ALA A 87 5.92 2.47 -13.29
C ALA A 87 6.09 2.15 -14.79
N GLU A 88 7.28 2.43 -15.32
CA GLU A 88 7.61 2.18 -16.72
C GLU A 88 7.48 0.68 -17.06
N GLY A 89 6.96 0.38 -18.25
CA GLY A 89 6.80 -0.99 -18.74
C GLY A 89 5.71 -1.81 -18.07
N CYS A 90 4.91 -1.21 -17.17
CA CYS A 90 3.83 -1.91 -16.46
C CYS A 90 2.42 -1.52 -16.93
N ALA A 91 2.27 -0.62 -17.91
CA ALA A 91 0.98 -0.06 -18.33
C ALA A 91 -0.06 -1.10 -18.79
N ASP A 92 0.37 -2.29 -19.23
CA ASP A 92 -0.53 -3.38 -19.63
C ASP A 92 -1.07 -4.21 -18.44
N PHE A 93 -0.58 -3.97 -17.23
CA PHE A 93 -1.10 -4.60 -16.01
C PHE A 93 -2.31 -3.83 -15.48
N PRO A 94 -3.31 -4.51 -14.90
CA PRO A 94 -4.38 -3.85 -14.19
C PRO A 94 -3.83 -3.15 -12.93
N ILE A 95 -4.50 -2.10 -12.51
CA ILE A 95 -4.29 -1.53 -11.17
C ILE A 95 -4.97 -2.45 -10.16
N VAL A 96 -4.26 -2.85 -9.13
CA VAL A 96 -4.81 -3.63 -8.02
C VAL A 96 -4.87 -2.74 -6.78
N ILE A 97 -6.07 -2.58 -6.22
CA ILE A 97 -6.30 -1.82 -4.99
C ILE A 97 -6.70 -2.81 -3.90
N THR A 98 -5.85 -2.97 -2.88
CA THR A 98 -6.14 -3.84 -1.73
C THR A 98 -6.62 -3.04 -0.53
N GLU A 99 -7.23 -3.72 0.45
CA GLU A 99 -7.67 -3.08 1.68
C GLU A 99 -6.49 -2.65 2.58
N GLY A 100 -5.49 -3.52 2.74
CA GLY A 100 -4.33 -3.28 3.60
C GLY A 100 -2.99 -3.47 2.92
N GLU A 101 -1.93 -2.96 3.57
CA GLU A 101 -0.58 -2.94 3.01
C GLU A 101 0.03 -4.35 2.87
N PHE A 102 -0.34 -5.29 3.75
CA PHE A 102 0.13 -6.68 3.66
C PHE A 102 -0.42 -7.41 2.44
N ASP A 103 -1.67 -7.16 2.07
CA ASP A 103 -2.28 -7.76 0.87
C ASP A 103 -1.67 -7.16 -0.39
N SER A 104 -1.36 -5.86 -0.36
CA SER A 104 -0.61 -5.23 -1.44
C SER A 104 0.78 -5.84 -1.60
N LEU A 105 1.51 -6.09 -0.51
CA LEU A 105 2.79 -6.82 -0.57
C LEU A 105 2.64 -8.22 -1.16
N ALA A 106 1.58 -8.94 -0.80
CA ALA A 106 1.32 -10.27 -1.34
C ALA A 106 1.07 -10.23 -2.87
N ALA A 107 0.30 -9.25 -3.34
CA ALA A 107 0.04 -9.05 -4.77
C ALA A 107 1.30 -8.60 -5.54
N LEU A 108 2.10 -7.69 -4.99
CA LEU A 108 3.41 -7.30 -5.55
C LEU A 108 4.32 -8.52 -5.70
N GLN A 109 4.42 -9.35 -4.66
CA GLN A 109 5.18 -10.60 -4.69
C GLN A 109 4.64 -11.61 -5.72
N ALA A 110 3.33 -11.61 -5.96
CA ALA A 110 2.69 -12.47 -6.96
C ALA A 110 2.85 -11.96 -8.40
N GLY A 111 3.53 -10.82 -8.61
CA GLY A 111 3.81 -10.27 -9.93
C GLY A 111 2.76 -9.29 -10.43
N TRP A 112 2.04 -8.60 -9.53
CA TRP A 112 1.15 -7.49 -9.85
C TRP A 112 1.83 -6.17 -9.51
N PRO A 113 2.61 -5.57 -10.43
CA PRO A 113 3.47 -4.43 -10.12
C PRO A 113 2.70 -3.13 -9.85
N ARG A 114 1.48 -2.98 -10.39
CA ARG A 114 0.61 -1.81 -10.22
C ARG A 114 -0.35 -2.00 -9.04
N THR A 115 0.19 -2.38 -7.90
CA THR A 115 -0.59 -2.67 -6.69
C THR A 115 -0.41 -1.57 -5.65
N MET A 116 -1.52 -1.11 -5.07
CA MET A 116 -1.56 -0.12 -3.99
C MET A 116 -2.63 -0.46 -2.94
N SER A 117 -2.54 0.09 -1.73
CA SER A 117 -3.55 -0.14 -0.68
C SER A 117 -4.17 1.14 -0.15
N CYS A 118 -5.43 1.03 0.30
CA CYS A 118 -6.11 2.09 1.04
C CYS A 118 -5.34 2.46 2.33
N PRO A 119 -5.25 3.74 2.71
CA PRO A 119 -4.48 4.17 3.89
C PRO A 119 -5.09 3.72 5.23
N ASP A 120 -6.43 3.64 5.30
CA ASP A 120 -7.17 3.44 6.55
C ASP A 120 -8.01 2.15 6.59
N GLY A 121 -7.81 1.23 5.62
CA GLY A 121 -8.64 0.04 5.45
C GLY A 121 -10.12 0.36 5.20
N ALA A 122 -10.99 -0.66 5.33
CA ALA A 122 -12.41 -0.47 5.12
C ALA A 122 -13.09 0.32 6.26
N PRO A 123 -14.10 1.15 5.95
CA PRO A 123 -14.93 1.75 6.98
C PRO A 123 -15.78 0.67 7.69
N SER A 124 -16.10 0.88 8.96
CA SER A 124 -17.00 0.00 9.71
C SER A 124 -18.46 0.02 9.21
N HIS A 125 -18.79 0.94 8.31
CA HIS A 125 -20.10 1.11 7.67
C HIS A 125 -19.92 1.78 6.31
N SER A 126 -20.82 1.54 5.37
CA SER A 126 -20.85 2.25 4.08
C SER A 126 -20.94 3.76 4.30
N ILE A 127 -20.02 4.51 3.70
CA ILE A 127 -20.05 5.97 3.71
C ILE A 127 -20.59 6.42 2.35
N PRO A 128 -21.73 7.13 2.31
CA PRO A 128 -22.28 7.63 1.05
C PRO A 128 -21.28 8.49 0.27
N LEU A 129 -21.19 8.27 -1.04
CA LEU A 129 -20.31 9.04 -1.94
C LEU A 129 -20.63 10.54 -1.96
N ASP A 130 -21.87 10.92 -1.63
CA ASP A 130 -22.38 12.29 -1.62
C ASP A 130 -22.24 12.99 -0.26
N THR A 131 -21.91 12.25 0.80
CA THR A 131 -21.51 12.88 2.06
C THR A 131 -20.09 13.40 1.89
N GLU A 132 -19.90 14.70 2.14
CA GLU A 132 -18.61 15.43 2.24
C GLU A 132 -17.71 14.85 3.35
N GLY A 133 -17.41 13.57 3.24
CA GLY A 133 -16.55 12.84 4.13
C GLY A 133 -15.16 12.89 3.55
N ARG A 134 -14.28 13.65 4.20
CA ARG A 134 -12.81 13.68 3.96
C ARG A 134 -12.11 12.32 4.03
N LYS A 135 -12.88 11.24 4.21
CA LYS A 135 -12.41 9.87 4.31
C LYS A 135 -11.95 9.35 2.95
N TYR A 136 -12.59 9.75 1.84
CA TYR A 136 -12.21 9.32 0.49
C TYR A 136 -11.49 10.40 -0.33
N ASP A 137 -11.05 11.50 0.28
CA ASP A 137 -10.29 12.56 -0.40
C ASP A 137 -9.07 12.00 -1.15
N TYR A 138 -8.41 11.00 -0.58
CA TYR A 138 -7.28 10.31 -1.24
C TYR A 138 -7.63 9.62 -2.56
N VAL A 139 -8.90 9.22 -2.75
CA VAL A 139 -9.39 8.70 -4.03
C VAL A 139 -9.56 9.84 -5.02
N HIS A 140 -10.14 10.96 -4.58
CA HIS A 140 -10.30 12.17 -5.39
C HIS A 140 -8.95 12.73 -5.83
N ASP A 141 -7.96 12.78 -4.94
CA ASP A 141 -6.61 13.25 -5.22
C ASP A 141 -5.88 12.31 -6.21
N ALA A 142 -6.25 11.03 -6.24
CA ALA A 142 -5.71 10.05 -7.18
C ALA A 142 -6.50 9.96 -8.50
N LEU A 143 -7.62 10.68 -8.66
CA LEU A 143 -8.49 10.54 -9.84
C LEU A 143 -7.74 10.81 -11.14
N ASP A 144 -6.86 11.80 -11.19
CA ASP A 144 -6.08 12.11 -12.39
C ASP A 144 -5.13 10.98 -12.79
N LEU A 145 -4.71 10.13 -11.84
CA LEU A 145 -3.88 8.94 -12.08
C LEU A 145 -4.70 7.72 -12.48
N LEU A 146 -5.96 7.66 -12.03
CA LEU A 146 -6.88 6.57 -12.30
C LEU A 146 -7.70 6.80 -13.58
N ASP A 147 -7.87 8.06 -13.99
CA ASP A 147 -8.66 8.41 -15.15
C ASP A 147 -7.99 7.89 -16.43
N GLY A 148 -8.79 7.22 -17.26
CA GLY A 148 -8.33 6.55 -18.49
C GLY A 148 -7.75 5.15 -18.29
N GLU A 149 -7.55 4.68 -17.05
CA GLU A 149 -7.18 3.30 -16.77
C GLU A 149 -8.35 2.34 -17.00
N LYS A 150 -8.10 1.26 -17.73
CA LYS A 150 -9.17 0.39 -18.23
C LYS A 150 -9.54 -0.72 -17.26
N ASP A 151 -8.55 -1.22 -16.53
CA ASP A 151 -8.68 -2.40 -15.69
C ASP A 151 -8.23 -2.07 -14.26
N ILE A 152 -9.20 -1.87 -13.37
CA ILE A 152 -8.99 -1.67 -11.94
C ILE A 152 -9.62 -2.84 -11.20
N VAL A 153 -8.83 -3.52 -10.38
CA VAL A 153 -9.24 -4.66 -9.55
C VAL A 153 -9.30 -4.20 -8.10
N LEU A 154 -10.48 -4.27 -7.49
CA LEU A 154 -10.66 -4.09 -6.06
C LEU A 154 -10.53 -5.44 -5.35
N ALA A 155 -9.40 -5.63 -4.66
CA ALA A 155 -9.06 -6.84 -3.91
C ALA A 155 -9.21 -6.59 -2.40
N VAL A 156 -10.45 -6.33 -1.99
CA VAL A 156 -10.85 -6.00 -0.62
C VAL A 156 -11.25 -7.24 0.18
N ASP A 157 -11.34 -7.12 1.50
CA ASP A 157 -11.74 -8.26 2.35
C ASP A 157 -13.15 -8.73 2.00
N ASN A 158 -13.36 -10.05 2.05
CA ASN A 158 -14.67 -10.65 1.78
C ASN A 158 -15.53 -10.67 3.06
N ASP A 159 -15.68 -9.52 3.70
CA ASP A 159 -16.48 -9.33 4.90
C ASP A 159 -17.33 -8.04 4.81
N GLY A 160 -18.09 -7.75 5.87
CA GLY A 160 -19.02 -6.60 5.88
C GLY A 160 -18.32 -5.26 5.61
N PRO A 161 -17.26 -4.92 6.36
CA PRO A 161 -16.43 -3.74 6.07
C PRO A 161 -15.84 -3.75 4.66
N GLY A 162 -15.20 -4.84 4.21
CA GLY A 162 -14.58 -4.88 2.89
C GLY A 162 -15.59 -4.64 1.76
N HIS A 163 -16.83 -5.14 1.88
CA HIS A 163 -17.90 -4.83 0.92
C HIS A 163 -18.31 -3.35 0.89
N ALA A 164 -18.00 -2.56 1.91
CA ALA A 164 -18.26 -1.12 1.93
C ALA A 164 -17.26 -0.30 1.09
N LEU A 165 -16.22 -0.94 0.55
CA LEU A 165 -15.27 -0.36 -0.40
C LEU A 165 -15.64 -0.62 -1.88
N LEU A 166 -16.70 -1.41 -2.14
CA LEU A 166 -17.25 -1.70 -3.47
C LEU A 166 -18.39 -0.74 -3.82
#